data_AF-A0A951TGV7-F1
#
_entry.id   AF-A0A951TGV7-F1
#
_cell.length_a   1.000
_cell.length_b   1.000
_cell.length_c   1.000
_cell.angle_alpha   90.00
_cell.angle_beta   90.00
_cell.angle_gamma   90.00
#
_symmetry.space_group_name_H-M   'P 1'
#
loop_
_entity.id
_entity.type
_entity.pdbx_description
1 polymer ?
#
loop_
_entity_poly.entity_id
_entity_poly.type
_entity_poly.pdbx_seq_one_letter_code
_entity_poly.pdbx_strand_id
1 'polypeptide(L)'
;MDNEKKLNLLGLIIKIVFAVPALILSFIVMTSGVTGDSDETAKQGLMDSVSFSGAINISIWATVIAIFLVILFFALTLASRPKEGIKSIAGIIISFVLFFVLYFIGTNDTIESLNVVGDIVASKATMNFVHAGIWTAIIGMIVCSLIAMLMGFIMKFIKN
;
A
#
# COMPACT_ATOMS: atom_id res chain seq x y z
N MET A 1 -20.36 -3.59 25.07
CA MET A 1 -19.86 -2.21 25.27
C MET A 1 -18.37 -2.15 25.58
N ASP A 2 -17.79 -2.93 26.50
CA ASP A 2 -16.34 -2.80 26.82
C ASP A 2 -15.39 -3.29 25.73
N ASN A 3 -15.71 -4.38 25.02
CA ASN A 3 -14.86 -4.88 23.93
C ASN A 3 -14.85 -3.95 22.71
N GLU A 4 -15.96 -3.30 22.38
CA GLU A 4 -16.01 -2.31 21.30
C GLU A 4 -15.19 -1.07 21.62
N LYS A 5 -15.24 -0.59 22.87
CA LYS A 5 -14.37 0.50 23.33
C LYS A 5 -12.89 0.12 23.24
N LYS A 6 -12.52 -1.10 23.63
CA LYS A 6 -11.14 -1.61 23.51
C LYS A 6 -10.68 -1.71 22.06
N LEU A 7 -11.53 -2.21 21.16
CA LEU A 7 -11.23 -2.30 19.72
C LEU A 7 -11.08 -0.92 19.08
N ASN A 8 -11.96 0.03 19.42
CA ASN A 8 -11.85 1.40 18.95
C ASN A 8 -10.58 2.10 19.49
N LEU A 9 -10.22 1.84 20.74
CA LEU A 9 -8.99 2.35 21.34
C LEU A 9 -7.75 1.76 20.65
N LEU A 10 -7.74 0.46 20.37
CA LEU A 10 -6.68 -0.19 19.59
C LEU A 10 -6.55 0.42 18.19
N GLY A 11 -7.67 0.60 17.49
CA GLY A 11 -7.69 1.26 16.18
C GLY A 11 -7.17 2.69 16.24
N LEU A 12 -7.48 3.44 17.30
CA LEU A 12 -6.96 4.79 17.52
C LEU A 12 -5.44 4.78 17.78
N ILE A 13 -4.96 3.86 18.62
CA ILE A 13 -3.53 3.71 18.93
C ILE A 13 -2.74 3.40 17.66
N ILE A 14 -3.19 2.46 16.83
CA ILE A 14 -2.53 2.12 15.56
C ILE A 14 -2.44 3.35 14.66
N LYS A 15 -3.52 4.13 14.55
CA LYS A 15 -3.54 5.36 13.75
C LYS A 15 -2.55 6.41 14.28
N ILE A 16 -2.50 6.62 15.59
CA ILE A 16 -1.62 7.62 16.20
C ILE A 16 -0.15 7.19 16.14
N VAL A 17 0.15 5.90 16.30
CA VAL A 17 1.54 5.40 16.35
C VAL A 17 2.13 5.22 14.96
N PHE A 18 1.34 4.78 13.98
CA PHE A 18 1.85 4.49 12.62
C PHE A 18 1.39 5.51 11.59
N ALA A 19 0.09 5.73 11.45
CA ALA A 19 -0.44 6.53 10.34
C ALA A 19 -0.09 8.02 10.48
N VAL A 20 -0.23 8.60 11.67
CA VAL A 20 0.04 10.03 11.89
C VAL A 20 1.52 10.38 11.68
N PRO A 21 2.51 9.66 12.26
CA PRO A 21 3.92 9.92 12.00
C PRO A 21 4.31 9.68 10.54
N ALA A 22 3.78 8.62 9.90
CA ALA A 22 4.00 8.38 8.47
C ALA A 22 3.56 9.57 7.62
N LEU A 23 2.35 10.09 7.87
CA LEU A 23 1.79 11.21 7.13
C LEU A 23 2.58 12.50 7.38
N ILE A 24 2.93 12.80 8.63
CA ILE A 24 3.70 14.01 8.97
C ILE A 24 5.08 13.96 8.32
N LEU A 25 5.82 12.87 8.48
CA LEU A 25 7.18 12.75 7.95
C LEU A 25 7.18 12.75 6.41
N SER A 26 6.22 12.04 5.79
CA SER A 26 6.06 12.05 4.33
C SER A 26 5.66 13.44 3.83
N PHE A 27 4.79 14.16 4.54
CA PHE A 27 4.40 15.51 4.19
C PHE A 27 5.59 16.47 4.27
N ILE A 28 6.42 16.39 5.31
CA ILE A 28 7.66 17.18 5.43
C ILE A 28 8.58 16.93 4.23
N VAL A 29 8.78 15.67 3.84
CA VAL A 29 9.57 15.29 2.66
C VAL A 29 8.97 15.89 1.38
N MET A 30 7.66 15.80 1.18
CA MET A 30 6.97 16.37 0.01
C MET A 30 7.04 17.90 -0.03
N THR A 31 7.03 18.57 1.13
CA THR A 31 7.10 20.04 1.23
C THR A 31 8.52 20.59 1.30
N SER A 32 9.55 19.75 1.21
CA SER A 32 10.96 20.16 1.33
C SER A 32 11.42 21.10 0.22
N GLY A 33 10.67 21.22 -0.88
CA GLY A 33 11.04 22.02 -2.05
C GLY A 33 12.11 21.40 -2.93
N VAL A 34 12.64 20.23 -2.54
CA VAL A 34 13.58 19.45 -3.35
C VAL A 34 12.79 18.62 -4.35
N THR A 35 13.14 18.75 -5.62
CA THR A 35 12.48 18.09 -6.75
C THR A 35 13.52 17.32 -7.57
N GLY A 36 13.06 16.58 -8.59
CA GLY A 36 13.95 15.90 -9.52
C GLY A 36 14.97 16.85 -10.15
N ASP A 37 14.61 18.10 -10.40
CA ASP A 37 15.51 19.05 -11.07
C ASP A 37 16.40 19.84 -10.09
N SER A 38 16.32 19.57 -8.78
CA SER A 38 17.15 20.22 -7.77
C SER A 38 18.60 19.77 -7.84
N ASP A 39 19.50 20.63 -7.35
CA ASP A 39 20.93 20.34 -7.24
C ASP A 39 21.21 19.04 -6.46
N GLU A 40 22.25 18.33 -6.85
CA GLU A 40 22.62 17.04 -6.27
C GLU A 40 22.89 17.14 -4.76
N THR A 41 23.45 18.26 -4.30
CA THR A 41 23.69 18.54 -2.88
C THR A 41 22.38 18.66 -2.10
N ALA A 42 21.36 19.28 -2.68
CA ALA A 42 20.04 19.42 -2.05
C ALA A 42 19.31 18.07 -1.96
N LYS A 43 19.48 17.21 -2.97
CA LYS A 43 18.95 15.84 -2.98
C LYS A 43 19.59 14.99 -1.88
N GLN A 44 20.92 14.99 -1.79
CA GLN A 44 21.64 14.24 -0.76
C GLN A 44 21.29 14.74 0.64
N GLY A 45 21.20 16.06 0.84
CA GLY A 45 20.79 16.65 2.12
C GLY A 45 19.36 16.26 2.55
N LEU A 46 18.43 16.09 1.59
CA LEU A 46 17.11 15.54 1.89
C LEU A 46 17.18 14.05 2.24
N MET A 47 17.94 13.26 1.47
CA MET A 47 18.07 11.81 1.70
C MET A 47 18.68 11.49 3.07
N ASP A 48 19.63 12.32 3.53
CA ASP A 48 20.25 12.20 4.86
C ASP A 48 19.38 12.75 6.00
N SER A 49 18.26 13.40 5.67
CA SER A 49 17.38 13.99 6.68
C SER A 49 16.66 12.93 7.52
N VAL A 50 16.43 13.26 8.79
CA VAL A 50 15.65 12.43 9.73
C VAL A 50 14.23 12.21 9.20
N SER A 51 13.66 13.20 8.50
CA SER A 51 12.32 13.10 7.91
C SER A 51 12.26 12.07 6.79
N PHE A 52 13.26 12.04 5.90
CA PHE A 52 13.34 11.07 4.81
C PHE A 52 13.58 9.65 5.36
N SER A 53 14.57 9.48 6.23
CA SER A 53 14.85 8.20 6.88
C SER A 53 13.66 7.68 7.70
N GLY A 54 12.98 8.57 8.43
CA GLY A 54 11.77 8.25 9.19
C GLY A 54 10.63 7.79 8.29
N ALA A 55 10.37 8.50 7.18
CA ALA A 55 9.31 8.14 6.23
C ALA A 55 9.56 6.77 5.57
N ILE A 56 10.80 6.50 5.16
CA ILE A 56 11.19 5.21 4.58
C ILE A 56 11.05 4.08 5.61
N ASN A 57 11.60 4.24 6.81
CA ASN A 57 11.56 3.20 7.84
C ASN A 57 10.14 2.86 8.29
N ILE A 58 9.27 3.86 8.50
CA ILE A 58 7.88 3.61 8.85
C ILE A 58 7.16 2.89 7.70
N SER A 59 7.43 3.25 6.44
CA SER A 59 6.85 2.59 5.28
C SER A 59 7.25 1.11 5.18
N ILE A 60 8.51 0.79 5.48
CA ILE A 60 9.01 -0.59 5.54
C ILE A 60 8.28 -1.37 6.63
N TRP A 61 8.24 -0.85 7.86
CA TRP A 61 7.58 -1.52 8.98
C TRP A 61 6.07 -1.69 8.75
N ALA A 62 5.39 -0.66 8.24
CA ALA A 62 3.97 -0.74 7.90
C ALA A 62 3.71 -1.83 6.86
N THR A 63 4.58 -1.97 5.85
CA THR A 63 4.48 -3.02 4.84
C THR A 63 4.65 -4.41 5.45
N VAL A 64 5.67 -4.61 6.29
CA VAL A 64 5.92 -5.90 6.97
C VAL A 64 4.74 -6.30 7.86
N ILE A 65 4.23 -5.36 8.67
CA ILE A 65 3.07 -5.60 9.54
C ILE A 65 1.82 -5.90 8.71
N ALA A 66 1.58 -5.16 7.62
CA ALA A 66 0.45 -5.41 6.74
C ALA A 66 0.50 -6.82 6.13
N ILE A 67 1.65 -7.25 5.62
CA ILE A 67 1.83 -8.61 5.08
C ILE A 67 1.54 -9.66 6.16
N PHE A 68 2.08 -9.48 7.37
CA PHE A 68 1.84 -10.40 8.48
C PHE A 68 0.36 -10.49 8.86
N LEU A 69 -0.32 -9.34 8.99
CA LEU A 69 -1.74 -9.28 9.33
C LEU A 69 -2.63 -9.91 8.25
N VAL A 70 -2.29 -9.70 6.97
CA VAL A 70 -3.00 -10.33 5.85
C VAL A 70 -2.88 -11.85 5.95
N ILE A 71 -1.66 -12.38 6.09
CA ILE A 71 -1.45 -13.84 6.22
C ILE A 71 -2.20 -14.40 7.42
N LEU A 72 -2.11 -13.73 8.58
CA LEU A 72 -2.83 -14.14 9.79
C LEU A 72 -4.35 -14.15 9.57
N PHE A 73 -4.90 -13.12 8.94
CA PHE A 73 -6.32 -13.03 8.61
C PHE A 73 -6.76 -14.21 7.74
N PHE A 74 -5.98 -14.55 6.71
CA PHE A 74 -6.26 -15.69 5.84
C PHE A 74 -6.21 -17.02 6.60
N ALA A 75 -5.17 -17.24 7.40
CA ALA A 75 -5.00 -18.46 8.19
C ALA A 75 -6.17 -18.65 9.18
N LEU A 76 -6.54 -17.61 9.92
CA LEU A 76 -7.67 -17.64 10.86
C LEU A 76 -9.01 -17.84 10.15
N THR A 77 -9.21 -17.21 9.00
CA THR A 77 -10.45 -17.35 8.22
C THR A 77 -10.58 -18.76 7.65
N LEU A 78 -9.48 -19.34 7.17
CA LEU A 78 -9.48 -20.71 6.65
C LEU A 78 -9.77 -21.73 7.76
N ALA A 79 -9.19 -21.55 8.95
CA ALA A 79 -9.42 -22.42 10.10
C ALA A 79 -10.86 -22.31 10.66
N SER A 80 -11.40 -21.09 10.76
CA SER A 80 -12.71 -20.85 11.38
C SER A 80 -13.90 -20.97 10.42
N ARG A 81 -13.70 -20.62 9.13
CA ARG A 81 -14.75 -20.55 8.10
C ARG A 81 -14.19 -20.97 6.74
N PRO A 82 -13.91 -22.25 6.52
CA PRO A 82 -13.15 -22.73 5.35
C PRO A 82 -13.80 -22.37 4.01
N LYS A 83 -15.13 -22.41 3.90
CA LYS A 83 -15.84 -22.03 2.67
C LYS A 83 -15.62 -20.56 2.29
N GLU A 84 -15.61 -19.67 3.28
CA GLU A 84 -15.35 -18.24 3.06
C GLU A 84 -13.85 -18.00 2.85
N GLY A 85 -12.98 -18.75 3.54
CA GLY A 85 -11.54 -18.74 3.32
C GLY A 85 -11.16 -19.07 1.87
N ILE A 86 -11.81 -20.08 1.27
CA ILE A 86 -11.59 -20.46 -0.15
C ILE A 86 -11.99 -19.32 -1.10
N LYS A 87 -13.12 -18.64 -0.85
CA LYS A 87 -13.52 -17.47 -1.65
C LYS A 87 -12.51 -16.33 -1.53
N SER A 88 -11.96 -16.12 -0.33
CA SER A 88 -10.92 -15.12 -0.10
C SER A 88 -9.64 -15.44 -0.89
N ILE A 89 -9.26 -16.71 -0.96
CA ILE A 89 -8.11 -17.16 -1.77
C ILE A 89 -8.35 -16.91 -3.26
N ALA A 90 -9.57 -17.13 -3.76
CA ALA A 90 -9.92 -16.82 -5.15
C ALA A 90 -9.69 -15.33 -5.47
N GLY A 91 -10.00 -14.42 -4.55
CA GLY A 91 -9.69 -12.99 -4.69
C GLY A 91 -8.19 -12.70 -4.81
N ILE A 92 -7.34 -13.39 -4.03
CA ILE A 92 -5.87 -13.27 -4.18
C ILE A 92 -5.45 -13.74 -5.58
N ILE A 93 -5.96 -14.87 -6.05
CA ILE A 93 -5.59 -15.42 -7.36
C ILE A 93 -5.96 -14.44 -8.47
N ILE A 94 -7.14 -13.82 -8.42
CA ILE A 94 -7.55 -12.82 -9.41
C ILE A 94 -6.62 -11.61 -9.38
N SER A 95 -6.29 -11.08 -8.20
CA SER A 95 -5.32 -9.98 -8.06
C SER A 95 -3.93 -10.36 -8.54
N PHE A 96 -3.51 -11.61 -8.33
CA PHE A 96 -2.24 -12.13 -8.80
C PHE A 96 -2.19 -12.22 -10.34
N VAL A 97 -3.28 -12.68 -10.96
CA VAL A 97 -3.39 -12.66 -12.44
C VAL A 97 -3.34 -11.24 -12.97
N LEU A 98 -4.09 -10.30 -12.38
CA LEU A 98 -4.05 -8.89 -12.76
C LEU A 98 -2.64 -8.30 -12.62
N PHE A 99 -1.95 -8.61 -11.52
CA PHE A 99 -0.57 -8.20 -11.31
C PHE A 99 0.35 -8.67 -12.43
N PHE A 100 0.27 -9.94 -12.83
CA PHE A 100 1.11 -10.45 -13.90
C PHE A 100 0.77 -9.82 -15.25
N VAL A 101 -0.50 -9.60 -15.55
CA VAL A 101 -0.91 -8.87 -16.77
C VAL A 101 -0.27 -7.48 -16.80
N LEU A 102 -0.35 -6.72 -15.71
CA LEU A 102 0.25 -5.39 -15.63
C LEU A 102 1.79 -5.44 -15.64
N TYR A 103 2.39 -6.45 -15.02
CA TYR A 103 3.84 -6.67 -15.01
C TYR A 103 4.37 -6.94 -16.42
N PHE A 104 3.66 -7.74 -17.22
CA PHE A 104 4.01 -8.03 -18.60
C PHE A 104 3.76 -6.85 -19.54
N ILE A 105 2.75 -6.01 -19.27
CA ILE A 105 2.59 -4.72 -19.97
C ILE A 105 3.80 -3.82 -19.67
N GLY A 106 4.27 -3.82 -18.42
CA GLY A 106 5.44 -3.07 -17.98
C GLY A 106 5.15 -1.57 -17.87
N THR A 107 6.17 -0.80 -17.45
CA THR A 107 6.09 0.66 -17.41
C THR A 107 6.90 1.32 -18.52
N ASN A 108 6.44 2.48 -18.97
CA ASN A 108 7.19 3.39 -19.83
C ASN A 108 8.22 4.22 -19.03
N ASP A 109 8.18 4.19 -17.70
CA ASP A 109 9.14 4.91 -16.86
C ASP A 109 10.58 4.44 -17.12
N THR A 110 11.50 5.39 -17.18
CA THR A 110 12.94 5.18 -17.34
C THR A 110 13.69 5.70 -16.12
N ILE A 111 14.94 5.25 -15.95
CA ILE A 111 15.82 5.72 -14.86
C ILE A 111 16.00 7.25 -14.96
N GLU A 112 16.09 7.75 -16.19
CA GLU A 112 16.21 9.17 -16.49
C GLU A 112 14.93 9.95 -16.13
N SER A 113 13.74 9.40 -16.42
CA SER A 113 12.48 10.02 -16.00
C SER A 113 12.25 9.97 -14.49
N LEU A 114 12.85 9.00 -13.80
CA LEU A 114 12.78 8.82 -12.34
C LEU A 114 13.85 9.61 -11.58
N ASN A 115 14.81 10.20 -12.30
CA ASN A 115 15.89 11.03 -11.75
C ASN A 115 16.56 10.41 -10.51
N VAL A 116 16.83 9.10 -10.59
CA VAL A 116 17.44 8.34 -9.51
C VAL A 116 18.92 8.69 -9.43
N VAL A 117 19.32 9.37 -8.36
CA VAL A 117 20.71 9.74 -8.11
C VAL A 117 21.41 8.61 -7.36
N GLY A 118 22.55 8.14 -7.89
CA GLY A 118 23.44 7.15 -7.27
C GLY A 118 23.60 5.84 -8.06
N ASP A 119 24.58 5.02 -7.65
CA ASP A 119 24.94 3.74 -8.29
C ASP A 119 23.87 2.63 -8.10
N ILE A 120 22.92 2.82 -7.18
CA ILE A 120 21.85 1.85 -6.91
C ILE A 120 20.68 2.15 -7.82
N VAL A 121 20.81 1.71 -9.07
CA VAL A 121 19.76 1.86 -10.07
C VAL A 121 18.84 0.64 -10.03
N ALA A 122 17.55 0.85 -9.78
CA ALA A 122 16.56 -0.22 -9.85
C ALA A 122 16.51 -0.80 -11.27
N SER A 123 16.61 -2.13 -11.41
CA SER A 123 16.52 -2.77 -12.72
C SER A 123 15.16 -2.48 -13.38
N LYS A 124 15.08 -2.54 -14.71
CA LYS A 124 13.79 -2.40 -15.43
C LYS A 124 12.75 -3.42 -14.95
N ALA A 125 13.18 -4.62 -14.56
CA ALA A 125 12.31 -5.61 -13.95
C ALA A 125 11.75 -5.15 -12.59
N THR A 126 12.60 -4.54 -11.75
CA THR A 126 12.17 -3.95 -10.46
C THR A 126 11.17 -2.82 -10.67
N MET A 127 11.41 -1.93 -11.64
CA MET A 127 10.48 -0.83 -11.96
C MET A 127 9.13 -1.36 -12.46
N ASN A 128 9.14 -2.33 -13.38
CA ASN A 128 7.91 -2.98 -13.85
C ASN A 128 7.16 -3.68 -12.70
N PHE A 129 7.88 -4.34 -11.80
CA PHE A 129 7.30 -5.03 -10.63
C PHE A 129 6.60 -4.05 -9.70
N VAL A 130 7.27 -2.96 -9.31
CA VAL A 130 6.69 -1.94 -8.42
C VAL A 130 5.51 -1.24 -9.09
N HIS A 131 5.64 -0.87 -10.36
CA HIS A 131 4.57 -0.24 -11.13
C HIS A 131 3.32 -1.12 -11.21
N ALA A 132 3.47 -2.39 -11.58
CA ALA A 132 2.37 -3.35 -11.63
C ALA A 132 1.74 -3.58 -10.25
N GLY A 133 2.55 -3.60 -9.19
CA GLY A 133 2.09 -3.73 -7.80
C GLY A 133 1.19 -2.58 -7.38
N ILE A 134 1.64 -1.34 -7.62
CA ILE A 134 0.90 -0.11 -7.31
C ILE A 134 -0.44 -0.10 -8.05
N TRP A 135 -0.43 -0.36 -9.37
CA TRP A 135 -1.67 -0.37 -10.15
C TRP A 135 -2.63 -1.49 -9.75
N THR A 136 -2.11 -2.68 -9.41
CA THR A 136 -2.95 -3.77 -8.89
C THR A 136 -3.64 -3.35 -7.60
N ALA A 137 -2.92 -2.71 -6.68
CA ALA A 137 -3.49 -2.19 -5.44
C ALA A 137 -4.54 -1.10 -5.70
N ILE A 138 -4.26 -0.12 -6.57
CA ILE A 138 -5.19 0.96 -6.91
C ILE A 138 -6.47 0.40 -7.55
N ILE A 139 -6.34 -0.46 -8.56
CA ILE A 139 -7.48 -1.08 -9.23
C ILE A 139 -8.29 -1.91 -8.23
N GLY A 140 -7.63 -2.71 -7.39
CA GLY A 140 -8.28 -3.48 -6.34
C GLY A 140 -9.06 -2.60 -5.37
N MET A 141 -8.48 -1.49 -4.92
CA MET A 141 -9.15 -0.53 -4.04
C MET A 141 -10.38 0.10 -4.71
N ILE A 142 -10.25 0.52 -5.98
CA ILE A 142 -11.37 1.11 -6.74
C ILE A 142 -12.50 0.09 -6.91
N VAL A 143 -12.19 -1.12 -7.38
CA VAL A 143 -13.18 -2.18 -7.60
C VAL A 143 -13.88 -2.56 -6.31
N CYS A 144 -13.14 -2.79 -5.22
CA CYS A 144 -13.72 -3.10 -3.92
C CYS A 144 -14.60 -1.95 -3.39
N SER A 145 -14.17 -0.69 -3.56
CA SER A 145 -14.95 0.47 -3.12
C SER A 145 -16.25 0.59 -3.91
N LEU A 146 -16.21 0.41 -5.23
CA LEU A 146 -17.41 0.42 -6.09
C LEU A 146 -18.38 -0.70 -5.72
N ILE A 147 -17.87 -1.93 -5.54
CA ILE A 147 -18.69 -3.07 -5.11
C ILE A 147 -19.32 -2.79 -3.74
N ALA A 148 -18.55 -2.25 -2.79
CA ALA A 148 -19.06 -1.95 -1.45
C ALA A 148 -20.17 -0.88 -1.46
N MET A 149 -20.00 0.18 -2.25
CA MET A 149 -21.01 1.23 -2.42
C MET A 149 -22.30 0.69 -3.05
N LEU A 150 -22.17 -0.16 -4.08
CA LEU A 150 -23.31 -0.77 -4.77
C LEU A 150 -23.98 -1.86 -3.93
N MET A 151 -23.24 -2.57 -3.07
CA MET A 151 -23.81 -3.61 -2.19
C MET A 151 -24.87 -3.05 -1.24
N GLY A 152 -24.65 -1.86 -0.68
CA GLY A 152 -25.64 -1.18 0.17
C GLY A 152 -26.92 -0.83 -0.59
N PHE A 153 -26.80 -0.47 -1.87
CA PHE A 153 -27.93 -0.21 -2.76
C PHE A 153 -28.67 -1.50 -3.15
N ILE A 154 -27.94 -2.54 -3.57
CA ILE A 154 -28.49 -3.83 -3.99
C ILE A 154 -29.21 -4.55 -2.85
N MET A 155 -28.64 -4.56 -1.64
CA MET A 155 -29.29 -5.17 -0.46
C MET A 155 -30.60 -4.48 -0.08
N LYS A 156 -30.77 -3.20 -0.42
CA LYS A 156 -32.00 -2.45 -0.19
C LYS A 156 -33.13 -2.85 -1.15
N PHE A 157 -32.79 -3.28 -2.37
CA PHE A 157 -33.76 -3.79 -3.35
C PHE A 157 -34.09 -5.28 -3.15
N ILE A 158 -33.21 -6.06 -2.55
CA ILE A 158 -33.44 -7.50 -2.28
C ILE A 158 -34.27 -7.73 -1.00
N LYS A 159 -34.28 -6.77 -0.08
CA LYS A 159 -35.05 -6.85 1.17
C LYS A 159 -36.47 -6.28 1.10
N ASN A 160 -36.85 -5.68 -0.03
CA ASN A 160 -38.23 -5.33 -0.37
C ASN A 160 -38.80 -6.36 -1.34
#